data_AF-A0A359YIZ1-F1
#
_entry.id   AF-A0A359YIZ1-F1
#
_cell.length_a   1.000
_cell.length_b   1.000
_cell.length_c   1.000
_cell.angle_alpha   90.00
_cell.angle_beta   90.00
_cell.angle_gamma   90.00
#
_symmetry.space_group_name_H-M   'P 1'
#
loop_
_entity.id
_entity.type
_entity.pdbx_description
1 polymer ?
#
loop_
_entity_poly.entity_id
_entity_poly.type
_entity_poly.pdbx_seq_one_letter_code
_entity_poly.pdbx_strand_id
1 'polypeptide(L)'
;MFIEKQLGQDRKWINIDSDMIAENSYLYKKYEIDKETIEYAMDKNERAHMDYNRENGTITFIYNVLDLEKDKEYYETIPMTFIVQDTRLVTISNQDNAYIIEQMVRYLESHGELSIYKLLFAGLEMISNAYYPIIDRLDKHKDELNRLLRKTTTTKNLYALSDLETGMVYLVAAAKQNRMLLEHIKAHAIYRRMNDIEKEQFDDAMIEARQLASMTELISNVLQQLSGSYNNILNNNLNDNLTTLTIFEALLAVLAVITGFFGMNIPLPMTKDPNAWIYVSVCSFILWLILGKVMRWIVKQR
;
A
#
# COMPACT_ATOMS: atom_id res chain seq x y z
N MET A 1 17.41 8.03 -21.61
CA MET A 1 17.58 8.99 -22.73
C MET A 1 18.59 10.08 -22.36
N PHE A 2 19.54 10.45 -23.23
CA PHE A 2 20.40 11.63 -22.99
C PHE A 2 19.76 12.91 -23.54
N ILE A 3 19.70 13.98 -22.73
CA ILE A 3 19.18 15.29 -23.13
C ILE A 3 20.11 16.38 -22.62
N GLU A 4 20.33 17.42 -23.42
CA GLU A 4 20.93 18.69 -22.98
C GLU A 4 20.09 19.84 -23.54
N LYS A 5 19.51 20.66 -22.67
CA LYS A 5 18.64 21.79 -23.01
C LYS A 5 19.08 23.05 -22.26
N GLN A 6 18.93 24.20 -22.90
CA GLN A 6 19.20 25.50 -22.29
C GLN A 6 17.99 25.94 -21.44
N LEU A 7 18.22 26.38 -20.21
CA LEU A 7 17.17 26.94 -19.34
C LEU A 7 17.11 28.47 -19.39
N GLY A 8 18.20 29.14 -19.76
CA GLY A 8 18.30 30.59 -19.88
C GLY A 8 19.72 30.99 -20.25
N GLN A 9 20.08 32.27 -20.15
CA GLN A 9 21.47 32.69 -20.35
C GLN A 9 22.37 31.99 -19.31
N ASP A 10 23.28 31.14 -19.80
CA ASP A 10 24.26 30.36 -19.03
C ASP A 10 23.75 29.22 -18.13
N ARG A 11 22.46 28.86 -18.19
CA ARG A 11 21.90 27.74 -17.42
C ARG A 11 21.49 26.56 -18.29
N LYS A 12 21.78 25.35 -17.82
CA LYS A 12 21.49 24.12 -18.57
C LYS A 12 20.76 23.08 -17.73
N TRP A 13 19.92 22.29 -18.39
CA TRP A 13 19.41 21.04 -17.87
C TRP A 13 19.96 19.89 -18.71
N ILE A 14 20.50 18.89 -18.02
CA ILE A 14 21.08 17.69 -18.61
C ILE A 14 20.36 16.49 -18.01
N ASN A 15 19.80 15.62 -18.85
CA ASN A 15 19.32 14.32 -18.41
C ASN A 15 20.28 13.23 -18.89
N ILE A 16 20.60 12.30 -18.00
CA ILE A 16 21.45 11.14 -18.26
C ILE A 16 20.66 9.88 -17.95
N ASP A 17 20.78 8.89 -18.81
CA ASP A 17 20.24 7.55 -18.57
C ASP A 17 21.15 6.77 -17.61
N SER A 18 20.60 6.07 -16.62
CA SER A 18 21.33 5.20 -15.71
C SER A 18 22.12 4.13 -16.44
N ASP A 19 21.59 3.58 -17.53
CA ASP A 19 22.28 2.55 -18.32
C ASP A 19 23.53 3.13 -18.98
N MET A 20 23.45 4.38 -19.46
CA MET A 20 24.62 5.07 -20.00
C MET A 20 25.67 5.36 -18.92
N ILE A 21 25.27 5.62 -17.68
CA ILE A 21 26.18 5.80 -16.55
C ILE A 21 26.89 4.47 -16.21
N ALA A 22 26.14 3.36 -16.21
CA ALA A 22 26.69 2.03 -15.95
C ALA A 22 27.72 1.62 -17.01
N GLU A 23 27.47 1.96 -18.27
CA GLU A 23 28.35 1.63 -19.40
C GLU A 23 29.55 2.57 -19.55
N ASN A 24 29.41 3.86 -19.19
CA ASN A 24 30.41 4.89 -19.49
C ASN A 24 30.90 5.63 -18.25
N SER A 25 31.99 5.12 -17.67
CA SER A 25 32.64 5.71 -16.50
C SER A 25 33.20 7.13 -16.73
N TYR A 26 33.20 7.62 -17.97
CA TYR A 26 33.58 8.99 -18.29
C TYR A 26 32.49 10.02 -17.96
N LEU A 27 31.21 9.62 -17.99
CA LEU A 27 30.10 10.56 -17.82
C LEU A 27 30.07 11.20 -16.43
N TYR A 28 30.30 10.43 -15.36
CA TYR A 28 30.35 10.98 -14.01
C TYR A 28 31.54 11.93 -13.81
N LYS A 29 32.70 11.67 -14.44
CA LYS A 29 33.83 12.61 -14.43
C LYS A 29 33.53 13.89 -15.22
N LYS A 30 32.87 13.77 -16.37
CA LYS A 30 32.52 14.91 -17.24
C LYS A 30 31.55 15.88 -16.56
N TYR A 31 30.57 15.34 -15.84
CA TYR A 31 29.53 16.13 -15.16
C TYR A 31 29.81 16.36 -13.67
N GLU A 32 31.01 15.98 -13.21
CA GLU A 32 31.48 16.13 -11.82
C GLU A 32 30.49 15.56 -10.79
N ILE A 33 29.94 14.38 -11.11
CA ILE A 33 29.05 13.63 -10.22
C ILE A 33 29.93 12.74 -9.36
N ASP A 34 29.78 12.85 -8.05
CA ASP A 34 30.51 12.01 -7.11
C ASP A 34 30.00 10.56 -7.13
N LYS A 35 30.84 9.64 -6.65
CA LYS A 35 30.56 8.19 -6.71
C LYS A 35 29.34 7.81 -5.86
N GLU A 36 29.14 8.48 -4.74
CA GLU A 36 28.04 8.20 -3.80
C GLU A 36 26.69 8.55 -4.44
N THR A 37 26.58 9.70 -5.11
CA THR A 37 25.40 10.08 -5.90
C THR A 37 25.08 9.07 -7.01
N ILE A 38 26.10 8.44 -7.62
CA ILE A 38 25.88 7.38 -8.60
C ILE A 38 25.37 6.09 -7.94
N GLU A 39 25.92 5.71 -6.79
CA GLU A 39 25.44 4.54 -6.04
C GLU A 39 23.97 4.69 -5.68
N TYR A 40 23.55 5.89 -5.24
CA TYR A 40 22.15 6.21 -5.00
C TYR A 40 21.28 6.15 -6.25
N ALA A 41 21.76 6.69 -7.39
CA ALA A 41 21.01 6.69 -8.64
C ALA A 41 20.84 5.27 -9.24
N MET A 42 21.71 4.33 -8.87
CA MET A 42 21.68 2.95 -9.35
C MET A 42 20.93 2.00 -8.40
N ASP A 43 20.73 2.37 -7.12
CA ASP A 43 19.96 1.56 -6.18
C ASP A 43 18.45 1.78 -6.39
N LYS A 44 17.77 0.73 -6.86
CA LYS A 44 16.31 0.74 -7.08
C LYS A 44 15.49 0.96 -5.80
N ASN A 45 16.07 0.75 -4.62
CA ASN A 45 15.38 0.87 -3.33
C ASN A 45 15.79 2.11 -2.54
N GLU A 46 16.55 3.03 -3.16
CA GLU A 46 16.99 4.25 -2.50
C GLU A 46 15.79 5.09 -2.07
N ARG A 47 15.90 5.70 -0.88
CA ARG A 47 14.81 6.47 -0.28
C ARG A 47 14.91 7.93 -0.65
N ALA A 48 13.77 8.62 -0.66
CA ALA A 48 13.81 10.05 -0.94
C ALA A 48 14.55 10.81 0.17
N HIS A 49 15.61 11.52 -0.19
CA HIS A 49 16.43 12.33 0.71
C HIS A 49 17.17 13.44 -0.05
N MET A 50 17.84 14.32 0.68
CA MET A 50 18.66 15.41 0.14
C MET A 50 20.02 15.37 0.81
N ASP A 51 21.07 15.47 -0.01
CA ASP A 51 22.44 15.65 0.44
C ASP A 51 23.01 16.98 -0.05
N TYR A 52 23.83 17.59 0.80
CA TYR A 52 24.51 18.85 0.51
C TYR A 52 26.02 18.71 0.63
N ASN A 53 26.70 18.74 -0.51
CA ASN A 53 28.15 18.76 -0.55
C ASN A 53 28.66 20.19 -0.31
N ARG A 54 29.29 20.40 0.85
CA ARG A 54 29.81 21.72 1.25
C ARG A 54 31.06 22.16 0.48
N GLU A 55 31.80 21.23 -0.10
CA GLU A 55 33.09 21.52 -0.76
C GLU A 55 32.87 22.17 -2.13
N ASN A 56 31.90 21.67 -2.89
CA ASN A 56 31.59 22.16 -4.25
C ASN A 56 30.20 22.82 -4.36
N GLY A 57 29.42 22.85 -3.27
CA GLY A 57 28.09 23.45 -3.24
C GLY A 57 27.01 22.64 -3.96
N THR A 58 27.30 21.41 -4.39
CA THR A 58 26.37 20.52 -5.08
C THR A 58 25.29 20.03 -4.13
N ILE A 59 24.06 19.94 -4.64
CA ILE A 59 22.90 19.49 -3.88
C ILE A 59 22.26 18.35 -4.64
N THR A 60 22.20 17.19 -4.02
CA THR A 60 21.58 15.99 -4.58
C THR A 60 20.22 15.79 -3.92
N PHE A 61 19.21 15.53 -4.73
CA PHE A 61 17.87 15.16 -4.31
C PHE A 61 17.54 13.81 -4.93
N ILE A 62 17.09 12.88 -4.11
CA ILE A 62 16.50 11.63 -4.57
C ILE A 62 15.01 11.70 -4.27
N TYR A 63 14.19 11.41 -5.28
CA TYR A 63 12.74 11.49 -5.17
C TYR A 63 12.11 10.21 -5.74
N ASN A 64 11.12 9.67 -5.03
CA ASN A 64 10.49 8.43 -5.44
C ASN A 64 9.45 8.71 -6.54
N VAL A 65 9.68 8.14 -7.72
CA VAL A 65 8.80 8.18 -8.88
C VAL A 65 8.00 6.89 -8.94
N LEU A 66 6.77 6.98 -9.40
CA LEU A 66 5.93 5.83 -9.60
C LEU A 66 6.45 5.00 -10.78
N ASP A 67 6.58 3.68 -10.58
CA ASP A 67 6.75 2.77 -11.69
C ASP A 67 5.39 2.51 -12.35
N LEU A 68 5.27 2.87 -13.63
CA LEU A 68 4.03 2.69 -14.39
C LEU A 68 3.85 1.23 -14.83
N GLU A 69 4.92 0.45 -14.89
CA GLU A 69 4.86 -0.97 -15.16
C GLU A 69 4.50 -1.73 -13.88
N LYS A 70 3.63 -2.73 -14.05
CA LYS A 70 3.32 -3.70 -12.99
C LYS A 70 4.23 -4.91 -13.19
N ASP A 71 5.45 -4.86 -12.64
CA ASP A 71 6.30 -6.07 -12.58
C ASP A 71 5.69 -7.10 -11.58
N LYS A 72 4.87 -6.61 -10.64
CA LYS A 72 4.12 -7.40 -9.64
C LYS A 72 2.62 -7.10 -9.72
N GLU A 73 1.80 -7.81 -8.95
CA GLU A 73 0.35 -7.51 -8.84
C GLU A 73 0.06 -6.09 -8.29
N TYR A 74 1.06 -5.45 -7.69
CA TYR A 74 1.01 -4.11 -7.12
C TYR A 74 2.00 -3.13 -7.76
N TYR A 75 1.76 -1.84 -7.58
CA TYR A 75 2.63 -0.76 -8.07
C TYR A 75 3.81 -0.54 -7.12
N GLU A 76 5.00 -0.35 -7.70
CA GLU A 76 6.22 0.00 -6.96
C GLU A 76 6.66 1.42 -7.31
N THR A 77 7.74 1.87 -6.65
CA THR A 77 8.35 3.17 -6.91
C THR A 77 9.84 3.00 -7.12
N ILE A 78 10.38 3.85 -7.98
CA ILE A 78 11.78 3.88 -8.36
C ILE A 78 12.35 5.27 -8.06
N PRO A 79 13.59 5.38 -7.57
CA PRO A 79 14.19 6.67 -7.32
C PRO A 79 14.53 7.37 -8.63
N MET A 80 14.46 8.69 -8.59
CA MET A 80 14.97 9.58 -9.62
C MET A 80 15.87 10.62 -8.94
N THR A 81 17.05 10.82 -9.51
CA THR A 81 18.08 11.67 -8.91
C THR A 81 18.14 13.01 -9.63
N PHE A 82 18.09 14.09 -8.86
CA PHE A 82 18.26 15.46 -9.32
C PHE A 82 19.49 16.05 -8.64
N ILE A 83 20.40 16.61 -9.41
CA ILE A 83 21.66 17.15 -8.94
C ILE A 83 21.70 18.61 -9.36
N VAL A 84 21.70 19.51 -8.39
CA VAL A 84 21.82 20.95 -8.58
C VAL A 84 23.27 21.35 -8.39
N GLN A 85 23.88 21.84 -9.47
CA GLN A 85 25.21 22.44 -9.50
C GLN A 85 25.02 23.89 -9.98
N ASP A 86 25.81 24.83 -9.47
CA ASP A 86 25.67 26.30 -9.66
C ASP A 86 24.84 26.76 -10.89
N THR A 87 25.27 26.38 -12.10
CA THR A 87 24.61 26.75 -13.38
C THR A 87 23.92 25.61 -14.13
N ARG A 88 23.85 24.40 -13.56
CA ARG A 88 23.25 23.23 -14.22
C ARG A 88 22.38 22.37 -13.30
N LEU A 89 21.26 21.91 -13.84
CA LEU A 89 20.47 20.81 -13.29
C LEU A 89 20.86 19.53 -14.03
N VAL A 90 21.34 18.52 -13.32
CA VAL A 90 21.58 17.18 -13.89
C VAL A 90 20.54 16.23 -13.33
N THR A 91 19.84 15.50 -14.18
CA THR A 91 18.91 14.45 -13.78
C THR A 91 19.44 13.09 -14.22
N ILE A 92 19.32 12.09 -13.35
CA ILE A 92 19.58 10.69 -13.69
C ILE A 92 18.25 9.97 -13.70
N SER A 93 17.94 9.37 -14.84
CA SER A 93 16.67 8.69 -15.13
C SER A 93 16.95 7.30 -15.68
N ASN A 94 15.96 6.42 -15.68
CA ASN A 94 15.99 5.12 -16.34
C ASN A 94 14.79 5.00 -17.30
N GLN A 95 14.61 3.82 -17.91
CA GLN A 95 13.48 3.57 -18.81
C GLN A 95 12.13 3.78 -18.12
N ASP A 96 12.02 3.35 -16.87
CA ASP A 96 10.76 3.28 -16.12
C ASP A 96 10.26 4.68 -15.68
N ASN A 97 11.16 5.64 -15.42
CA ASN A 97 10.83 7.03 -15.10
C ASN A 97 11.05 8.03 -16.25
N ALA A 98 11.38 7.56 -17.45
CA ALA A 98 11.61 8.42 -18.63
C ALA A 98 10.40 9.31 -18.98
N TYR A 99 9.18 8.88 -18.65
CA TYR A 99 7.96 9.66 -18.89
C TYR A 99 7.95 11.02 -18.16
N ILE A 100 8.63 11.12 -17.00
CA ILE A 100 8.79 12.39 -16.27
C ILE A 100 9.72 13.33 -17.03
N ILE A 101 10.80 12.81 -17.61
CA ILE A 101 11.72 13.60 -18.43
C ILE A 101 11.00 14.21 -19.62
N GLU A 102 10.14 13.45 -20.30
CA GLU A 102 9.32 14.00 -21.38
C GLU A 102 8.37 15.11 -20.93
N GLN A 103 7.77 14.99 -19.74
CA GLN A 103 6.93 16.05 -19.18
C GLN A 103 7.74 17.31 -18.86
N MET A 104 8.93 17.16 -18.29
CA MET A 104 9.84 18.28 -18.03
C MET A 104 10.30 18.97 -19.32
N VAL A 105 10.56 18.22 -20.41
CA VAL A 105 10.85 18.79 -21.73
C VAL A 105 9.69 19.65 -22.22
N ARG A 106 8.45 19.12 -22.19
CA ARG A 106 7.25 19.86 -22.61
C ARG A 106 7.01 21.10 -21.75
N TYR A 107 7.31 21.03 -20.46
CA TYR A 107 7.20 22.17 -19.55
C TYR A 107 8.20 23.27 -19.90
N LEU A 108 9.46 22.90 -20.13
CA LEU A 108 10.49 23.85 -20.56
C LEU A 108 10.10 24.54 -21.87
N GLU A 109 9.63 23.77 -22.86
CA GLU A 109 9.23 24.29 -24.17
C GLU A 109 8.02 25.24 -24.12
N SER A 110 7.15 25.10 -23.11
CA SER A 110 5.97 25.97 -22.93
C SER A 110 6.22 27.22 -22.07
N HIS A 111 7.29 27.25 -21.28
CA HIS A 111 7.56 28.35 -20.35
C HIS A 111 8.79 29.20 -20.72
N GLY A 112 9.62 28.77 -21.67
CA GLY A 112 10.78 29.55 -22.13
C GLY A 112 11.93 29.53 -21.13
N GLU A 113 12.36 30.71 -20.65
CA GLU A 113 13.46 30.79 -19.69
C GLU A 113 13.02 30.40 -18.27
N LEU A 114 13.72 29.43 -17.68
CA LEU A 114 13.46 28.90 -16.34
C LEU A 114 14.72 28.98 -15.47
N SER A 115 14.53 29.14 -14.16
CA SER A 115 15.60 28.87 -13.20
C SER A 115 15.75 27.37 -12.94
N ILE A 116 16.90 26.96 -12.41
CA ILE A 116 17.18 25.56 -12.04
C ILE A 116 16.15 25.07 -11.02
N TYR A 117 15.87 25.86 -9.99
CA TYR A 117 14.91 25.48 -8.94
C TYR A 117 13.46 25.46 -9.45
N LYS A 118 13.08 26.37 -10.37
CA LYS A 118 11.74 26.34 -10.98
C LYS A 118 11.52 25.04 -11.75
N LEU A 119 12.49 24.61 -12.58
CA LEU A 119 12.38 23.34 -13.30
C LEU A 119 12.44 22.13 -12.35
N LEU A 120 13.31 22.15 -11.34
CA LEU A 120 13.40 21.08 -10.33
C LEU A 120 12.04 20.87 -9.66
N PHE A 121 11.45 21.93 -9.09
CA PHE A 121 10.20 21.80 -8.34
C PHE A 121 8.99 21.53 -9.24
N ALA A 122 8.99 22.04 -10.47
CA ALA A 122 8.01 21.61 -11.47
C ALA A 122 8.12 20.11 -11.77
N GLY A 123 9.35 19.56 -11.83
CA GLY A 123 9.58 18.13 -11.95
C GLY A 123 9.07 17.32 -10.74
N LEU A 124 9.32 17.79 -9.51
CA LEU A 124 8.80 17.14 -8.31
C LEU A 124 7.26 17.19 -8.20
N GLU A 125 6.65 18.29 -8.67
CA GLU A 125 5.20 18.42 -8.81
C GLU A 125 4.65 17.42 -9.85
N MET A 126 5.26 17.34 -11.03
CA MET A 126 4.89 16.38 -12.08
C MET A 126 4.96 14.93 -11.57
N ILE A 127 6.00 14.60 -10.81
CA ILE A 127 6.12 13.28 -10.18
C ILE A 127 4.95 13.04 -9.24
N SER A 128 4.63 13.99 -8.36
CA SER A 128 3.51 13.86 -7.41
C SER A 128 2.17 13.68 -8.14
N ASN A 129 1.95 14.47 -9.21
CA ASN A 129 0.76 14.39 -10.05
C ASN A 129 0.62 13.04 -10.78
N ALA A 130 1.73 12.39 -11.13
CA ALA A 130 1.72 11.09 -11.79
C ALA A 130 1.13 9.97 -10.91
N TYR A 131 1.12 10.13 -9.59
CA TYR A 131 0.49 9.15 -8.69
C TYR A 131 -1.04 9.21 -8.74
N TYR A 132 -1.65 10.37 -9.00
CA TYR A 132 -3.10 10.54 -8.85
C TYR A 132 -3.97 9.55 -9.66
N PRO A 133 -3.69 9.29 -10.94
CA PRO A 133 -4.45 8.29 -11.70
C PRO A 133 -4.31 6.87 -11.14
N ILE A 134 -3.21 6.55 -10.46
CA ILE A 134 -3.04 5.26 -9.78
C ILE A 134 -3.85 5.23 -8.51
N ILE A 135 -3.74 6.27 -7.69
CA ILE A 135 -4.45 6.36 -6.41
C ILE A 135 -5.96 6.29 -6.62
N ASP A 136 -6.51 6.98 -7.64
CA ASP A 136 -7.93 6.88 -8.01
C ASP A 136 -8.33 5.45 -8.44
N ARG A 137 -7.46 4.76 -9.20
CA ARG A 137 -7.69 3.34 -9.55
C ARG A 137 -7.70 2.43 -8.33
N LEU A 138 -6.78 2.64 -7.38
CA LEU A 138 -6.68 1.85 -6.16
C LEU A 138 -7.85 2.13 -5.22
N ASP A 139 -8.32 3.37 -5.13
CA ASP A 139 -9.48 3.75 -4.33
C ASP A 139 -10.78 3.08 -4.84
N LYS A 140 -10.96 3.07 -6.18
CA LYS A 140 -12.06 2.34 -6.82
C LYS A 140 -11.96 0.82 -6.60
N HIS A 141 -10.76 0.25 -6.69
CA HIS A 141 -10.55 -1.18 -6.44
C HIS A 141 -10.85 -1.54 -4.98
N LYS A 142 -10.45 -0.70 -4.02
CA LYS A 142 -10.83 -0.83 -2.61
C LYS A 142 -12.36 -0.89 -2.45
N ASP A 143 -13.10 0.01 -3.11
CA ASP A 143 -14.56 0.05 -3.00
C ASP A 143 -15.23 -1.19 -3.60
N GLU A 144 -14.74 -1.65 -4.76
CA GLU A 144 -15.21 -2.90 -5.36
C GLU A 144 -14.97 -4.09 -4.42
N LEU A 145 -13.77 -4.17 -3.86
CA LEU A 145 -13.39 -5.26 -2.99
C LEU A 145 -14.20 -5.27 -1.69
N ASN A 146 -14.44 -4.10 -1.10
CA ASN A 146 -15.33 -3.95 0.04
C ASN A 146 -16.74 -4.47 -0.28
N ARG A 147 -17.28 -4.16 -1.47
CA ARG A 147 -18.59 -4.68 -1.91
C ARG A 147 -18.58 -6.20 -2.08
N LEU A 148 -17.52 -6.77 -2.64
CA LEU A 148 -17.37 -8.22 -2.82
C LEU A 148 -17.29 -8.95 -1.47
N LEU A 149 -16.47 -8.44 -0.55
CA LEU A 149 -16.28 -9.02 0.78
C LEU A 149 -17.55 -8.94 1.64
N ARG A 150 -18.35 -7.87 1.51
CA ARG A 150 -19.68 -7.76 2.15
C ARG A 150 -20.67 -8.82 1.66
N LYS A 151 -20.60 -9.19 0.37
CA LYS A 151 -21.48 -10.20 -0.21
C LYS A 151 -21.01 -11.61 0.12
N THR A 152 -19.72 -11.88 -0.01
CA THR A 152 -19.13 -13.19 0.29
C THR A 152 -17.67 -13.04 0.68
N THR A 153 -17.36 -13.43 1.92
CA THR A 153 -15.98 -13.49 2.42
C THR A 153 -15.34 -14.79 1.97
N THR A 154 -14.80 -14.80 0.75
CA THR A 154 -14.04 -15.95 0.20
C THR A 154 -12.55 -15.74 0.39
N THR A 155 -11.78 -16.83 0.48
CA THR A 155 -10.30 -16.79 0.53
C THR A 155 -9.72 -15.96 -0.62
N LYS A 156 -10.30 -16.06 -1.82
CA LYS A 156 -9.88 -15.27 -2.99
C LYS A 156 -10.00 -13.76 -2.75
N ASN A 157 -11.12 -13.30 -2.19
CA ASN A 157 -11.32 -11.87 -1.92
C ASN A 157 -10.40 -11.37 -0.79
N LEU A 158 -10.04 -12.24 0.16
CA LEU A 158 -9.09 -11.90 1.22
C LEU A 158 -7.66 -11.78 0.70
N TYR A 159 -7.25 -12.64 -0.25
CA TYR A 159 -5.95 -12.48 -0.92
C TYR A 159 -5.89 -11.18 -1.73
N ALA A 160 -6.94 -10.87 -2.49
CA ALA A 160 -7.02 -9.60 -3.22
C ALA A 160 -6.94 -8.38 -2.27
N LEU A 161 -7.47 -8.49 -1.05
CA LEU A 161 -7.34 -7.44 -0.03
C LEU A 161 -5.90 -7.31 0.46
N SER A 162 -5.26 -8.44 0.75
CA SER A 162 -3.86 -8.49 1.18
C SER A 162 -2.91 -7.93 0.11
N ASP A 163 -3.15 -8.24 -1.16
CA ASP A 163 -2.33 -7.74 -2.27
C ASP A 163 -2.48 -6.22 -2.43
N LEU A 164 -3.71 -5.72 -2.34
CA LEU A 164 -3.99 -4.28 -2.38
C LEU A 164 -3.40 -3.55 -1.17
N GLU A 165 -3.50 -4.12 0.03
CA GLU A 165 -2.85 -3.59 1.24
C GLU A 165 -1.34 -3.50 1.08
N THR A 166 -0.71 -4.58 0.60
CA THR A 166 0.75 -4.65 0.41
C THR A 166 1.21 -3.59 -0.58
N GLY A 167 0.52 -3.44 -1.71
CA GLY A 167 0.81 -2.40 -2.69
C GLY A 167 0.70 -0.98 -2.12
N MET A 168 -0.34 -0.72 -1.32
CA MET A 168 -0.53 0.58 -0.69
C MET A 168 0.57 0.93 0.31
N VAL A 169 1.17 -0.05 1.01
CA VAL A 169 2.28 0.20 1.94
C VAL A 169 3.48 0.83 1.23
N TYR A 170 3.84 0.35 0.03
CA TYR A 170 4.94 0.92 -0.75
C TYR A 170 4.65 2.36 -1.19
N LEU A 171 3.43 2.61 -1.69
CA LEU A 171 3.03 3.96 -2.13
C LEU A 171 2.94 4.95 -0.97
N VAL A 172 2.43 4.53 0.20
CA VAL A 172 2.42 5.34 1.43
C VAL A 172 3.84 5.69 1.86
N ALA A 173 4.74 4.70 1.86
CA ALA A 173 6.14 4.93 2.24
C ALA A 173 6.80 5.95 1.31
N ALA A 174 6.64 5.78 -0.01
CA ALA A 174 7.20 6.68 -1.01
C ALA A 174 6.63 8.11 -0.90
N ALA A 175 5.31 8.25 -0.84
CA ALA A 175 4.64 9.55 -0.73
C ALA A 175 5.03 10.29 0.56
N LYS A 176 5.13 9.58 1.68
CA LYS A 176 5.57 10.15 2.96
C LYS A 176 7.02 10.60 2.91
N GLN A 177 7.92 9.80 2.32
CA GLN A 177 9.33 10.17 2.16
C GLN A 177 9.50 11.41 1.28
N ASN A 178 8.81 11.45 0.14
CA ASN A 178 8.77 12.60 -0.76
C ASN A 178 8.30 13.88 -0.03
N ARG A 179 7.21 13.80 0.74
CA ARG A 179 6.74 14.91 1.57
C ARG A 179 7.80 15.36 2.59
N MET A 180 8.41 14.41 3.31
CA MET A 180 9.44 14.71 4.31
C MET A 180 10.67 15.36 3.68
N LEU A 181 11.06 14.95 2.46
CA LEU A 181 12.12 15.61 1.71
C LEU A 181 11.81 17.09 1.48
N LEU A 182 10.62 17.40 0.95
CA LEU A 182 10.23 18.80 0.74
C LEU A 182 10.20 19.55 2.07
N GLU A 183 9.73 18.96 3.16
CA GLU A 183 9.74 19.61 4.48
C GLU A 183 11.17 19.93 4.94
N HIS A 184 12.12 19.03 4.67
CA HIS A 184 13.53 19.24 4.91
C HIS A 184 14.10 20.39 4.05
N ILE A 185 13.75 20.45 2.76
CA ILE A 185 14.16 21.56 1.86
C ILE A 185 13.66 22.90 2.42
N LYS A 186 12.39 22.98 2.83
CA LYS A 186 11.77 24.20 3.38
C LYS A 186 12.49 24.69 4.63
N ALA A 187 12.97 23.77 5.48
CA ALA A 187 13.74 24.08 6.67
C ALA A 187 15.21 24.40 6.39
N HIS A 188 15.75 23.96 5.26
CA HIS A 188 17.15 24.13 4.91
C HIS A 188 17.47 25.56 4.41
N ALA A 189 18.73 25.99 4.56
CA ALA A 189 19.14 27.36 4.23
C ALA A 189 19.00 27.71 2.73
N ILE A 190 18.96 26.69 1.87
CA ILE A 190 18.74 26.79 0.43
C ILE A 190 17.41 27.49 0.10
N TYR A 191 16.34 27.18 0.83
CA TYR A 191 15.00 27.73 0.59
C TYR A 191 14.97 29.25 0.77
N ARG A 192 15.76 29.77 1.71
CA ARG A 192 15.88 31.22 1.94
C ARG A 192 16.59 31.96 0.80
N ARG A 193 17.40 31.27 0.00
CA ARG A 193 18.13 31.85 -1.14
C ARG A 193 17.30 31.89 -2.43
N MET A 194 16.18 31.17 -2.46
CA MET A 194 15.29 31.13 -3.63
C MET A 194 14.54 32.45 -3.81
N ASN A 195 14.27 32.80 -5.06
CA ASN A 195 13.40 33.93 -5.41
C ASN A 195 11.91 33.58 -5.25
N ASP A 196 11.03 34.56 -5.42
CA ASP A 196 9.60 34.37 -5.15
C ASP A 196 8.94 33.37 -6.12
N ILE A 197 9.35 33.35 -7.40
CA ILE A 197 8.84 32.41 -8.43
C ILE A 197 9.25 30.97 -8.10
N GLU A 198 10.47 30.78 -7.59
CA GLU A 198 10.98 29.48 -7.15
C GLU A 198 10.27 28.99 -5.88
N LYS A 199 10.00 29.89 -4.94
CA LYS A 199 9.26 29.57 -3.71
C LYS A 199 7.80 29.22 -4.00
N GLU A 200 7.16 29.94 -4.91
CA GLU A 200 5.79 29.64 -5.36
C GLU A 200 5.73 28.21 -5.93
N GLN A 201 6.62 27.88 -6.87
CA GLN A 201 6.68 26.52 -7.44
C GLN A 201 6.98 25.45 -6.38
N PHE A 202 7.85 25.76 -5.43
CA PHE A 202 8.15 24.86 -4.32
C PHE A 202 6.91 24.62 -3.45
N ASP A 203 6.15 25.67 -3.14
CA ASP A 203 4.93 25.57 -2.34
C ASP A 203 3.84 24.77 -3.09
N ASP A 204 3.74 24.89 -4.42
CA ASP A 204 2.87 24.04 -5.25
C ASP A 204 3.28 22.56 -5.14
N ALA A 205 4.56 22.24 -5.34
CA ALA A 205 5.07 20.88 -5.20
C ALA A 205 4.84 20.32 -3.78
N MET A 206 4.98 21.16 -2.74
CA MET A 206 4.71 20.81 -1.35
C MET A 206 3.22 20.50 -1.10
N ILE A 207 2.32 21.29 -1.69
CA ILE A 207 0.87 21.06 -1.59
C ILE A 207 0.53 19.70 -2.19
N GLU A 208 1.01 19.42 -3.41
CA GLU A 208 0.75 18.15 -4.08
C GLU A 208 1.32 16.95 -3.31
N ALA A 209 2.56 17.05 -2.80
CA ALA A 209 3.16 15.98 -2.00
C ALA A 209 2.40 15.74 -0.68
N ARG A 210 1.91 16.79 -0.01
CA ARG A 210 1.10 16.67 1.21
C ARG A 210 -0.24 16.02 0.94
N GLN A 211 -0.89 16.40 -0.15
CA GLN A 211 -2.15 15.83 -0.58
C GLN A 211 -1.98 14.35 -0.92
N LEU A 212 -0.98 14.01 -1.73
CA LEU A 212 -0.67 12.62 -2.10
C LEU A 212 -0.38 11.75 -0.85
N ALA A 213 0.46 12.23 0.07
CA ALA A 213 0.74 11.51 1.31
C ALA A 213 -0.53 11.29 2.16
N SER A 214 -1.41 12.29 2.23
CA SER A 214 -2.66 12.18 2.98
C SER A 214 -3.64 11.18 2.33
N MET A 215 -3.79 11.23 0.99
CA MET A 215 -4.68 10.32 0.26
C MET A 215 -4.23 8.86 0.38
N THR A 216 -2.93 8.61 0.20
CA THR A 216 -2.37 7.25 0.32
C THR A 216 -2.54 6.71 1.74
N GLU A 217 -2.28 7.52 2.77
CA GLU A 217 -2.47 7.15 4.17
C GLU A 217 -3.94 6.84 4.50
N LEU A 218 -4.88 7.65 4.02
CA LEU A 218 -6.31 7.40 4.20
C LEU A 218 -6.76 6.07 3.58
N ILE A 219 -6.37 5.80 2.32
CA ILE A 219 -6.72 4.56 1.64
C ILE A 219 -6.12 3.35 2.36
N SER A 220 -4.84 3.43 2.76
CA SER A 220 -4.18 2.37 3.53
C SER A 220 -4.87 2.09 4.86
N ASN A 221 -5.28 3.14 5.59
CA ASN A 221 -6.00 3.00 6.86
C ASN A 221 -7.37 2.34 6.67
N VAL A 222 -8.10 2.68 5.60
CA VAL A 222 -9.37 2.02 5.30
C VAL A 222 -9.17 0.55 4.97
N LEU A 223 -8.17 0.19 4.17
CA LEU A 223 -7.87 -1.21 3.86
C LEU A 223 -7.59 -2.01 5.15
N GLN A 224 -6.72 -1.49 6.02
CA GLN A 224 -6.42 -2.13 7.32
C GLN A 224 -7.68 -2.34 8.18
N GLN A 225 -8.58 -1.35 8.21
CA GLN A 225 -9.87 -1.48 8.91
C GLN A 225 -10.77 -2.55 8.28
N LEU A 226 -10.79 -2.67 6.95
CA LEU A 226 -11.53 -3.72 6.25
C LEU A 226 -10.94 -5.09 6.60
N SER A 227 -9.62 -5.27 6.52
CA SER A 227 -8.95 -6.53 6.86
C SER A 227 -9.24 -6.96 8.30
N GLY A 228 -9.14 -6.04 9.27
CA GLY A 228 -9.52 -6.28 10.66
C GLY A 228 -11.00 -6.68 10.82
N SER A 229 -11.91 -5.98 10.13
CA SER A 229 -13.34 -6.27 10.19
C SER A 229 -13.69 -7.65 9.62
N TYR A 230 -13.09 -8.03 8.48
CA TYR A 230 -13.36 -9.33 7.87
C TYR A 230 -12.72 -10.49 8.64
N ASN A 231 -11.56 -10.28 9.26
CA ASN A 231 -11.00 -11.25 10.21
C ASN A 231 -11.97 -11.52 11.37
N ASN A 232 -12.63 -10.48 11.90
CA ASN A 232 -13.66 -10.65 12.93
C ASN A 232 -14.89 -11.41 12.43
N ILE A 233 -15.36 -11.13 11.20
CA ILE A 233 -16.50 -11.85 10.60
C ILE A 233 -16.17 -13.33 10.39
N LEU A 234 -14.96 -13.66 9.92
CA LEU A 234 -14.52 -15.04 9.76
C LEU A 234 -14.48 -15.78 11.10
N ASN A 235 -13.95 -15.14 12.15
CA ASN A 235 -13.92 -15.71 13.49
C ASN A 235 -15.34 -15.94 14.04
N ASN A 236 -16.27 -15.01 13.80
CA ASN A 236 -17.67 -15.18 14.19
C ASN A 236 -18.33 -16.36 13.46
N ASN A 237 -18.14 -16.46 12.14
CA ASN A 237 -18.67 -17.59 11.35
C ASN A 237 -18.07 -18.94 11.79
N LEU A 238 -16.79 -18.99 12.14
CA LEU A 238 -16.15 -20.19 12.71
C LEU A 238 -16.77 -20.56 14.06
N ASN A 239 -16.97 -19.58 14.94
CA ASN A 239 -17.59 -19.78 16.24
C ASN A 239 -19.05 -20.27 16.11
N ASP A 240 -19.81 -19.74 15.16
CA ASP A 240 -21.19 -20.18 14.87
C ASP A 240 -21.23 -21.62 14.36
N ASN A 241 -20.31 -22.00 13.47
CA ASN A 241 -20.19 -23.37 12.97
C ASN A 241 -19.79 -24.37 14.08
N LEU A 242 -18.83 -24.01 14.93
CA LEU A 242 -18.43 -24.82 16.08
C LEU A 242 -19.56 -24.97 17.10
N THR A 243 -20.31 -23.89 17.35
CA THR A 243 -21.49 -23.92 18.22
C THR A 243 -22.55 -24.85 17.66
N THR A 244 -22.77 -24.82 16.34
CA THR A 244 -23.70 -25.73 15.66
C THR A 244 -23.26 -27.19 15.79
N LEU A 245 -21.98 -27.49 15.54
CA LEU A 245 -21.40 -28.82 15.71
C LEU A 245 -21.54 -29.31 17.17
N THR A 246 -21.23 -28.46 18.14
CA THR A 246 -21.34 -28.78 19.58
C THR A 246 -22.78 -29.11 19.98
N ILE A 247 -23.78 -28.41 19.42
CA ILE A 247 -25.19 -28.74 19.63
C ILE A 247 -25.50 -30.14 19.08
N PHE A 248 -25.02 -30.47 17.87
CA PHE A 248 -25.20 -31.81 17.30
C PHE A 248 -24.52 -32.90 18.15
N GLU A 249 -23.28 -32.67 18.60
CA GLU A 249 -22.54 -33.60 19.45
C GLU A 249 -23.24 -33.85 20.78
N ALA A 250 -23.69 -32.80 21.47
CA ALA A 250 -24.42 -32.93 22.73
C ALA A 250 -25.74 -33.69 22.55
N LEU A 251 -26.47 -33.43 21.47
CA LEU A 251 -27.71 -34.13 21.14
C LEU A 251 -27.47 -35.62 20.84
N LEU A 252 -26.39 -35.96 20.14
CA LEU A 252 -25.99 -37.35 19.88
C LEU A 252 -25.50 -38.06 21.15
N ALA A 253 -24.75 -37.37 22.02
CA ALA A 253 -24.26 -37.92 23.28
C ALA A 253 -25.41 -38.34 24.20
N VAL A 254 -26.46 -37.51 24.29
CA VAL A 254 -27.67 -37.83 25.08
C VAL A 254 -28.36 -39.08 24.52
N LEU A 255 -28.49 -39.18 23.19
CA LEU A 255 -29.06 -40.36 22.55
C LEU A 255 -28.21 -41.62 22.84
N ALA A 256 -26.88 -41.51 22.78
CA ALA A 256 -25.95 -42.59 23.09
C ALA A 256 -26.01 -43.02 24.56
N VAL A 257 -26.19 -42.07 25.50
CA VAL A 257 -26.37 -42.40 26.93
C VAL A 257 -27.65 -43.19 27.14
N ILE A 258 -28.76 -42.77 26.53
CA ILE A 258 -30.05 -43.46 26.62
C ILE A 258 -29.94 -44.87 26.05
N THR A 259 -29.47 -45.02 24.80
CA THR A 259 -29.30 -46.36 24.19
C THR A 259 -28.29 -47.20 24.95
N GLY A 260 -27.25 -46.59 25.51
CA GLY A 260 -26.26 -47.22 26.38
C GLY A 260 -26.92 -47.84 27.61
N PHE A 261 -27.66 -47.06 28.40
CA PHE A 261 -28.37 -47.57 29.59
C PHE A 261 -29.31 -48.73 29.28
N PHE A 262 -30.10 -48.63 28.20
CA PHE A 262 -31.02 -49.70 27.80
C PHE A 262 -30.35 -50.89 27.09
N GLY A 263 -29.11 -50.71 26.60
CA GLY A 263 -28.27 -51.78 26.05
C GLY A 263 -27.46 -52.53 27.12
N MET A 264 -27.46 -52.06 28.37
CA MET A 264 -26.81 -52.78 29.46
C MET A 264 -27.64 -54.00 29.87
N ASN A 265 -26.98 -55.14 30.04
CA ASN A 265 -27.59 -56.38 30.56
C ASN A 265 -27.81 -56.31 32.09
N ILE A 266 -28.40 -55.22 32.58
CA ILE A 266 -28.74 -55.00 33.99
C ILE A 266 -30.26 -55.02 34.11
N PRO A 267 -30.85 -55.71 35.10
CA PRO A 267 -32.31 -55.72 35.28
C PRO A 267 -32.82 -54.32 35.62
N LEU A 268 -33.38 -53.64 34.62
CA LEU A 268 -33.98 -52.31 34.75
C LEU A 268 -35.48 -52.40 35.07
N PRO A 269 -36.05 -51.39 35.76
CA PRO A 269 -37.50 -51.24 35.89
C PRO A 269 -38.15 -51.20 34.48
N MET A 270 -39.33 -51.80 34.32
CA MET A 270 -40.07 -51.93 33.05
C MET A 270 -39.53 -52.92 32.01
N THR A 271 -38.51 -53.74 32.31
CA THR A 271 -38.05 -54.82 31.42
C THR A 271 -39.10 -55.92 31.11
N LYS A 272 -40.16 -56.03 31.91
CA LYS A 272 -41.23 -57.05 31.76
C LYS A 272 -42.44 -56.55 30.97
N ASP A 273 -42.50 -55.27 30.61
CA ASP A 273 -43.61 -54.69 29.85
C ASP A 273 -43.28 -54.71 28.34
N PRO A 274 -44.07 -55.40 27.49
CA PRO A 274 -43.87 -55.44 26.04
C PRO A 274 -43.85 -54.06 25.36
N ASN A 275 -44.49 -53.04 25.97
CA ASN A 275 -44.59 -51.70 25.42
C ASN A 275 -43.54 -50.72 25.99
N ALA A 276 -42.65 -51.17 26.88
CA ALA A 276 -41.62 -50.34 27.51
C ALA A 276 -40.79 -49.54 26.51
N TRP A 277 -40.46 -50.14 25.35
CA TRP A 277 -39.68 -49.49 24.30
C TRP A 277 -40.35 -48.22 23.77
N ILE A 278 -41.69 -48.18 23.68
CA ILE A 278 -42.44 -47.02 23.19
C ILE A 278 -42.33 -45.87 24.20
N TYR A 279 -42.57 -46.15 25.48
CA TYR A 279 -42.49 -45.14 26.53
C TYR A 279 -41.08 -44.55 26.62
N VAL A 280 -40.05 -45.39 26.53
CA VAL A 280 -38.65 -44.97 26.52
C VAL A 280 -38.35 -44.11 25.31
N SER A 281 -38.74 -44.53 24.10
CA SER A 281 -38.52 -43.75 22.89
C SER A 281 -39.21 -42.39 22.94
N VAL A 282 -40.45 -42.31 23.43
CA VAL A 282 -41.21 -41.06 23.56
C VAL A 282 -40.57 -40.13 24.59
N CYS A 283 -40.25 -40.63 25.79
CA CYS A 283 -39.58 -39.83 26.83
C CYS A 283 -38.20 -39.33 26.36
N SER A 284 -37.45 -40.17 25.65
CA SER A 284 -36.14 -39.82 25.08
C SER A 284 -36.25 -38.73 24.03
N PHE A 285 -37.25 -38.83 23.15
CA PHE A 285 -37.50 -37.82 22.13
C PHE A 285 -37.92 -36.48 22.75
N ILE A 286 -38.76 -36.49 23.79
CA ILE A 286 -39.15 -35.28 24.52
C ILE A 286 -37.91 -34.65 25.19
N LEU A 287 -37.10 -35.45 25.89
CA LEU A 287 -35.89 -34.98 26.54
C LEU A 287 -34.88 -34.40 25.54
N TRP A 288 -34.74 -35.04 24.38
CA TRP A 288 -33.93 -34.56 23.26
C TRP A 288 -34.41 -33.21 22.72
N LEU A 289 -35.72 -33.03 22.52
CA LEU A 289 -36.29 -31.74 22.11
C LEU A 289 -36.08 -30.64 23.15
N ILE A 290 -36.24 -30.96 24.44
CA ILE A 290 -36.03 -30.00 25.54
C ILE A 290 -34.57 -29.55 25.56
N LEU A 291 -33.62 -30.49 25.51
CA LEU A 291 -32.19 -30.19 25.47
C LEU A 291 -31.81 -29.35 24.26
N GLY A 292 -32.30 -29.71 23.07
CA GLY A 292 -32.06 -28.93 21.86
C GLY A 292 -32.59 -27.49 21.97
N LYS A 293 -33.75 -27.31 22.60
CA LYS A 293 -34.33 -25.98 22.85
C LYS A 293 -33.55 -25.17 23.88
N VAL A 294 -33.14 -25.80 24.99
CA VAL A 294 -32.31 -25.18 26.05
C VAL A 294 -30.95 -24.75 25.50
N MET A 295 -30.27 -25.63 24.75
CA MET A 295 -28.98 -25.31 24.15
C MET A 295 -29.08 -24.16 23.15
N ARG A 296 -30.08 -24.17 22.26
CA ARG A 296 -30.32 -23.03 21.35
C ARG A 296 -30.63 -21.75 22.09
N TRP A 297 -31.34 -21.82 23.22
CA TRP A 297 -31.63 -20.65 24.05
C TRP A 297 -30.37 -20.08 24.72
N ILE A 298 -29.50 -20.93 25.28
CA ILE A 298 -28.21 -20.53 25.87
C ILE A 298 -27.34 -19.85 24.81
N VAL A 299 -27.28 -20.41 23.60
CA VAL A 299 -26.49 -19.85 22.50
C VAL A 299 -27.03 -18.49 22.06
N LYS A 300 -28.35 -18.29 22.01
CA LYS A 300 -28.96 -16.99 21.65
C LYS A 300 -28.82 -15.90 22.70
N GLN A 301 -28.46 -16.25 23.94
CA GLN A 301 -28.26 -15.31 25.05
C GLN A 301 -26.82 -14.78 25.11
N ARG A 302 -25.90 -15.36 24.32
CA ARG A 302 -24.54 -14.87 24.11
C ARG A 302 -24.50 -13.92 22.91
#